data_AF-A0A7L2IIT6-F1
#
_entry.id   AF-A0A7L2IIT6-F1
#
_cell.length_a   1.000
_cell.length_b   1.000
_cell.length_c   1.000
_cell.angle_alpha   90.00
_cell.angle_beta   90.00
_cell.angle_gamma   90.00
#
_symmetry.space_group_name_H-M   'P 1'
#
loop_
_entity.id
_entity.type
_entity.pdbx_description
1 polymer ?
#
loop_
_entity_poly.entity_id
_entity_poly.type
_entity_poly.pdbx_seq_one_letter_code
_entity_poly.pdbx_strand_id
1 'polypeptide(L)' 'AAERLNCCLFVHPWDMQTDGRMSKYWFPWLIGMPTETTMAICSMIMGGIFEKFPKLKVCFAHGG' A
#
# COMPACT_ATOMS: atom_id res chain seq x y z
N ALA A 1 0.77 14.81 -10.39
CA ALA A 1 2.04 14.86 -11.17
C ALA A 1 2.32 13.53 -11.87
N ALA A 2 2.34 12.40 -11.15
CA ALA A 2 2.66 11.08 -11.69
C ALA A 2 1.85 10.69 -12.95
N GLU A 3 0.52 10.81 -12.91
CA GLU A 3 -0.34 10.52 -14.06
C GLU A 3 0.02 11.35 -15.30
N ARG A 4 0.18 12.67 -15.14
CA ARG A 4 0.56 13.59 -16.22
C ARG A 4 1.92 13.23 -16.85
N LEU A 5 2.84 12.75 -16.04
CA LEU A 5 4.18 12.34 -16.48
C LEU A 5 4.24 10.87 -16.93
N ASN A 6 3.10 10.16 -16.94
CA ASN A 6 3.03 8.72 -17.21
C ASN A 6 4.00 7.90 -16.33
N CYS A 7 4.21 8.35 -15.09
CA CYS A 7 5.05 7.69 -14.11
C CYS A 7 4.25 6.61 -13.38
N CYS A 8 4.80 5.41 -13.31
CA CYS A 8 4.22 4.32 -12.52
C CYS A 8 4.61 4.47 -11.05
N LEU A 9 3.65 4.25 -10.15
CA LEU A 9 3.87 4.20 -8.71
C LEU A 9 3.94 2.74 -8.27
N PHE A 10 5.05 2.35 -7.64
CA PHE A 10 5.13 1.09 -6.92
C PHE A 10 5.02 1.38 -5.42
N VAL A 11 3.93 0.92 -4.81
CA VAL A 11 3.63 1.17 -3.40
C VAL A 11 4.09 -0.02 -2.59
N HIS A 12 5.08 0.20 -1.73
CA HIS A 12 5.64 -0.81 -0.84
C HIS A 12 5.23 -0.50 0.60
N PRO A 13 4.73 -1.48 1.38
CA PRO A 13 4.36 -1.25 2.77
C PRO A 13 5.58 -0.95 3.63
N TRP A 14 5.41 -0.05 4.59
CA TRP A 14 6.42 0.30 5.57
C TRP A 14 5.75 0.85 6.84
N ASP A 15 6.54 1.08 7.89
CA ASP A 15 6.13 1.68 9.16
C ASP A 15 4.97 0.98 9.90
N MET A 16 4.82 -0.32 9.69
CA MET A 16 3.94 -1.18 10.46
C MET A 16 4.40 -1.29 11.93
N GLN A 17 3.45 -1.59 12.83
CA GLN A 17 3.77 -1.82 14.23
C GLN A 17 4.79 -2.96 14.40
N THR A 18 5.89 -2.71 15.12
CA THR A 18 6.97 -3.67 15.37
C THR A 18 7.05 -4.17 16.82
N ASP A 19 6.33 -3.54 17.73
CA ASP A 19 6.38 -3.81 19.17
C ASP A 19 5.17 -4.63 19.68
N GLY A 20 5.07 -4.78 20.99
CA GLY A 20 3.93 -5.42 21.64
C GLY A 20 3.67 -6.85 21.15
N ARG A 21 2.48 -7.10 20.60
CA ARG A 21 2.11 -8.41 20.05
C ARG A 21 2.84 -8.71 18.73
N MET A 22 3.23 -7.67 17.99
CA MET A 22 3.85 -7.77 16.69
C MET A 22 5.35 -8.08 16.79
N SER A 23 6.00 -7.98 17.95
CA SER A 23 7.42 -8.32 18.11
C SER A 23 7.73 -9.82 18.00
N LYS A 24 6.71 -10.67 17.87
CA LYS A 24 6.84 -12.13 17.83
C LYS A 24 6.86 -12.66 16.40
N TYR A 25 7.59 -13.76 16.18
CA TYR A 25 7.54 -14.61 14.98
C TYR A 25 7.54 -13.86 13.64
N TRP A 26 8.21 -12.72 13.56
CA TRP A 26 8.28 -11.90 12.35
C TRP A 26 6.91 -11.35 11.86
N PHE A 27 5.94 -11.23 12.78
CA PHE A 27 4.61 -10.71 12.49
C PHE A 27 4.55 -9.32 11.83
N PRO A 28 5.50 -8.37 12.00
CA PRO A 28 5.42 -7.10 11.27
C PRO A 28 5.52 -7.34 9.76
N TRP A 29 6.27 -8.35 9.32
CA TRP A 29 6.38 -8.71 7.91
C TRP A 29 5.28 -9.66 7.46
N LEU A 30 4.94 -10.66 8.28
CA LEU A 30 3.98 -11.70 7.88
C LEU A 30 2.51 -11.26 7.97
N ILE A 31 2.20 -10.32 8.87
CA ILE A 31 0.84 -9.80 9.10
C ILE A 31 0.81 -8.29 8.84
N GLY A 32 1.78 -7.53 9.36
CA GLY A 32 1.81 -6.08 9.25
C GLY A 32 1.92 -5.59 7.80
N MET A 33 2.95 -6.00 7.05
CA MET A 33 3.15 -5.57 5.66
C MET A 33 1.95 -5.86 4.74
N PRO A 34 1.35 -7.07 4.72
CA PRO A 34 0.13 -7.33 3.96
C PRO A 34 -1.06 -6.45 4.39
N THR A 35 -1.20 -6.19 5.69
CA THR A 35 -2.27 -5.34 6.23
C THR A 35 -2.10 -3.89 5.79
N GLU A 36 -0.88 -3.35 5.85
CA GLU A 36 -0.56 -1.99 5.38
C GLU A 36 -0.84 -1.84 3.88
N THR A 37 -0.44 -2.82 3.06
CA THR A 37 -0.75 -2.79 1.64
C THR A 37 -2.26 -2.80 1.38
N THR A 38 -3.00 -3.66 2.09
CA THR A 38 -4.48 -3.72 2.00
C THR A 38 -5.09 -2.37 2.37
N MET A 39 -4.59 -1.73 3.43
CA MET A 39 -5.05 -0.42 3.88
C MET A 39 -4.79 0.65 2.81
N ALA A 40 -3.60 0.68 2.21
CA ALA A 40 -3.26 1.61 1.15
C ALA A 40 -4.20 1.47 -0.07
N ILE A 41 -4.48 0.24 -0.51
CA ILE A 41 -5.41 -0.05 -1.61
C ILE A 41 -6.82 0.46 -1.27
N CYS A 42 -7.32 0.08 -0.09
CA CYS A 42 -8.63 0.49 0.41
C CYS A 42 -8.75 2.02 0.50
N SER A 43 -7.72 2.71 1.00
CA SER A 43 -7.69 4.18 1.08
C SER A 43 -7.69 4.82 -0.30
N MET A 44 -6.97 4.28 -1.29
CA MET A 44 -6.97 4.81 -2.65
C MET A 44 -8.31 4.62 -3.36
N ILE A 45 -8.91 3.43 -3.24
CA ILE A 45 -10.21 3.12 -3.83
C ILE A 45 -11.31 3.96 -3.15
N MET A 46 -11.49 3.81 -1.84
CA MET A 46 -12.57 4.49 -1.12
C MET A 46 -12.36 6.01 -1.01
N GLY A 47 -11.11 6.48 -1.12
CA GLY A 47 -10.77 7.91 -1.21
C GLY A 47 -11.05 8.54 -2.58
N GLY A 48 -11.48 7.75 -3.56
CA GLY A 48 -11.83 8.23 -4.91
C GLY A 48 -10.61 8.57 -5.76
N ILE A 49 -9.42 8.01 -5.48
CA ILE A 49 -8.17 8.41 -6.15
C ILE A 49 -8.16 7.94 -7.61
N PHE A 50 -8.66 6.74 -7.87
CA PHE A 50 -8.70 6.19 -9.23
C PHE A 50 -9.76 6.86 -10.10
N GLU A 51 -10.82 7.41 -9.49
CA GLU A 51 -11.84 8.22 -10.15
C GLU A 51 -11.28 9.60 -10.53
N LYS A 52 -10.47 10.19 -9.64
CA LYS A 52 -9.82 11.50 -9.89
C LYS A 52 -8.66 11.40 -10.89
N PHE A 53 -7.96 10.27 -10.93
CA PHE A 53 -6.78 10.03 -11.78
C PHE A 53 -6.90 8.69 -12.54
N PRO A 54 -7.79 8.60 -13.54
CA PRO A 54 -8.15 7.34 -14.21
C PRO A 54 -7.05 6.69 -15.05
N LYS A 55 -5.95 7.41 -15.34
CA LYS A 55 -4.79 6.90 -16.09
C LYS A 55 -3.57 6.66 -15.18
N LEU A 56 -3.70 6.88 -13.87
CA LEU A 56 -2.62 6.64 -12.93
C LEU A 56 -2.29 5.14 -12.87
N LYS A 57 -1.02 4.80 -13.06
CA LYS A 57 -0.53 3.42 -13.00
C LYS A 57 0.04 3.16 -11.61
N VAL A 58 -0.59 2.25 -10.89
CA VAL A 58 -0.20 1.88 -9.53
C VAL A 58 -0.06 0.37 -9.45
N CYS A 59 1.03 -0.09 -8.87
CA CYS A 59 1.27 -1.49 -8.52
C CYS A 59 1.61 -1.55 -7.04
N PHE A 60 1.08 -2.54 -6.35
CA PHE A 60 1.28 -2.73 -4.92
C PHE A 60 2.10 -4.01 -4.67
N ALA A 61 2.88 -3.99 -3.59
CA ALA A 61 3.82 -5.06 -3.29
C ALA A 61 3.16 -6.30 -2.65
N HIS A 62 3.76 -7.48 -2.87
CA HIS A 62 3.38 -8.75 -2.24
C HIS A 62 2.04 -9.35 -2.67
N GLY A 63 1.51 -8.96 -3.83
CA GLY A 63 0.27 -9.54 -4.37
C GLY A 63 -1.01 -9.00 -3.73
N GLY A 64 -0.89 -7.97 -2.88
CA GLY A 64 -1.93 -6.97 -2.70
C GLY A 64 -1.46 -5.75 -3.44
#